data_AF-A0A3D4JF90-F1
#
_entry.id   AF-A0A3D4JF90-F1
#
_cell.length_a   1.000
_cell.length_b   1.000
_cell.length_c   1.000
_cell.angle_alpha   90.00
_cell.angle_beta   90.00
_cell.angle_gamma   90.00
#
_symmetry.space_group_name_H-M   'P 1'
#
loop_
_entity.id
_entity.type
_entity.pdbx_description
1 polymer ?
#
loop_
_entity_poly.entity_id
_entity_poly.type
_entity_poly.pdbx_seq_one_letter_code
_entity_poly.pdbx_strand_id
1 'polypeptide(L)'
;MSLVSADVFLGLVRLYRLLWISGRYGGGKTALAYRIAYDLLQSGFVRYVVSNTDSVWSSKFEDVVPRYDERGMPILDTCVILDEGGLFLKTTKDADEYMSFLRKLNVILLMPSVTPVSSRLRSLNVMREFNARRIGLPIWMYKYTLSQGVIRESERFYWFNPQEIYGIYDTFATPVDDTGISDWLAGYVEVAVKAYYARTGRQRVERKLNPIYGVEGAGGNFGDFLEASENIASASDVISASLAKRQSGRR
;
A
#
# COMPACT_ATOMS: atom_id res chain seq x y z
N MET A 1 22.96 -6.84 -1.90
CA MET A 1 21.95 -5.93 -1.32
C MET A 1 22.41 -4.50 -1.56
N SER A 2 21.66 -3.70 -2.30
CA SER A 2 22.02 -2.30 -2.60
C SER A 2 21.38 -1.30 -1.62
N LEU A 3 20.33 -1.69 -0.92
CA LEU A 3 19.76 -0.94 0.19
C LEU A 3 20.55 -1.22 1.48
N VAL A 4 21.09 -0.17 2.11
CA VAL A 4 21.90 -0.24 3.33
C VAL A 4 21.10 0.36 4.49
N SER A 5 21.06 -0.36 5.61
CA SER A 5 20.25 -0.01 6.80
C SER A 5 18.75 0.10 6.50
N ALA A 6 18.25 -0.71 5.57
CA ALA A 6 16.85 -0.68 5.15
C ALA A 6 16.00 -1.82 5.74
N ASP A 7 16.55 -2.69 6.59
CA ASP A 7 15.86 -3.88 7.09
C ASP A 7 14.57 -3.54 7.85
N VAL A 8 14.64 -2.54 8.74
CA VAL A 8 13.48 -2.05 9.49
C VAL A 8 12.44 -1.47 8.52
N PHE A 9 12.88 -0.64 7.58
CA PHE A 9 12.02 -0.05 6.56
C PHE A 9 11.30 -1.12 5.71
N LEU A 10 12.02 -2.12 5.20
CA LEU A 10 11.43 -3.21 4.42
C LEU A 10 10.49 -4.06 5.27
N GLY A 11 10.82 -4.27 6.55
CA GLY A 11 9.92 -4.89 7.54
C GLY A 11 8.61 -4.12 7.68
N LEU A 12 8.66 -2.79 7.75
CA LEU A 12 7.48 -1.94 7.80
C LEU A 12 6.67 -2.01 6.50
N VAL A 13 7.31 -1.99 5.32
CA VAL A 13 6.60 -2.16 4.03
C VAL A 13 5.83 -3.49 4.00
N ARG A 14 6.46 -4.58 4.46
CA ARG A 14 5.83 -5.90 4.58
C ARG A 14 4.71 -5.95 5.62
N LEU A 15 4.82 -5.19 6.71
CA LEU A 15 3.80 -5.15 7.76
C LEU A 15 2.57 -4.35 7.33
N TYR A 16 2.78 -3.12 6.85
CA TYR A 16 1.71 -2.17 6.51
C TYR A 16 1.08 -2.43 5.15
N ARG A 17 1.79 -3.12 4.24
CA ARG A 17 1.33 -3.43 2.88
C ARG A 17 1.08 -2.21 2.01
N LEU A 18 1.51 -1.05 2.47
CA LEU A 18 1.25 0.26 1.88
C LEU A 18 2.52 1.08 2.01
N LEU A 19 2.91 1.75 0.93
CA LEU A 19 3.99 2.72 0.96
C LEU A 19 3.69 3.86 -0.01
N TRP A 20 3.59 5.07 0.51
CA TRP A 20 3.65 6.27 -0.32
C TRP A 20 5.11 6.68 -0.52
N ILE A 21 5.54 6.83 -1.78
CA ILE A 21 6.89 7.30 -2.13
C ILE A 21 6.74 8.73 -2.65
N SER A 22 6.96 9.70 -1.76
CA SER A 22 6.82 11.12 -2.03
C SER A 22 8.11 11.77 -2.52
N GLY A 23 7.97 12.95 -3.12
CA GLY A 23 9.10 13.79 -3.52
C GLY A 23 8.81 14.56 -4.81
N ARG A 24 9.82 15.28 -5.30
CA ARG A 24 9.74 16.03 -6.55
C ARG A 24 9.81 15.13 -7.79
N TYR A 25 9.42 15.68 -8.95
CA TYR A 25 9.70 15.09 -10.27
C TYR A 25 11.21 14.81 -10.44
N GLY A 26 11.56 13.71 -11.11
CA GLY A 26 12.95 13.22 -11.18
C GLY A 26 13.52 12.77 -9.82
N GLY A 27 12.67 12.57 -8.82
CA GLY A 27 12.99 12.15 -7.46
C GLY A 27 13.51 10.71 -7.33
N GLY A 28 13.43 9.90 -8.38
CA GLY A 28 13.70 8.46 -8.30
C GLY A 28 12.62 7.71 -7.51
N LYS A 29 11.36 8.19 -7.54
CA LYS A 29 10.23 7.61 -6.81
C LYS A 29 9.87 6.24 -7.38
N THR A 30 9.58 6.20 -8.68
CA THR A 30 9.30 4.98 -9.46
C THR A 30 10.48 4.00 -9.38
N ALA A 31 11.71 4.49 -9.53
CA ALA A 31 12.91 3.67 -9.36
C ALA A 31 12.99 3.00 -7.98
N LEU A 32 12.70 3.73 -6.88
CA LEU A 32 12.66 3.14 -5.55
C LEU A 32 11.51 2.13 -5.42
N ALA A 33 10.35 2.38 -6.03
CA ALA A 33 9.24 1.43 -6.03
C ALA A 33 9.66 0.09 -6.64
N TYR A 34 10.26 0.12 -7.83
CA TYR A 34 10.77 -1.10 -8.47
C TYR A 34 11.91 -1.75 -7.67
N ARG A 35 12.81 -0.98 -7.04
CA ARG A 35 13.83 -1.55 -6.15
C ARG A 35 13.22 -2.33 -4.99
N ILE A 36 12.22 -1.76 -4.34
CA ILE A 36 11.50 -2.42 -3.25
C ILE A 36 10.78 -3.66 -3.76
N ALA A 37 10.11 -3.58 -4.92
CA ALA A 37 9.47 -4.72 -5.55
C ALA A 37 10.46 -5.85 -5.86
N TYR A 38 11.67 -5.53 -6.33
CA TYR A 38 12.75 -6.48 -6.51
C TYR A 38 13.13 -7.18 -5.20
N ASP A 39 13.33 -6.44 -4.10
CA ASP A 39 13.65 -7.04 -2.81
C ASP A 39 12.51 -7.94 -2.28
N LEU A 40 11.25 -7.59 -2.56
CA LEU A 40 10.09 -8.41 -2.23
C LEU A 40 10.02 -9.70 -3.06
N LEU A 41 10.31 -9.62 -4.36
CA LEU A 41 10.41 -10.78 -5.26
C LEU A 41 11.56 -11.72 -4.84
N GLN A 42 12.75 -11.17 -4.62
CA GLN A 42 13.94 -11.95 -4.24
C GLN A 42 13.78 -12.65 -2.90
N SER A 43 13.06 -12.05 -1.96
CA SER A 43 12.76 -12.68 -0.67
C SER A 43 11.63 -13.71 -0.73
N GLY A 44 10.97 -13.89 -1.89
CA GLY A 44 9.82 -14.77 -2.05
C GLY A 44 8.57 -14.27 -1.32
N PHE A 45 8.56 -13.02 -0.87
CA PHE A 45 7.43 -12.44 -0.15
C PHE A 45 6.25 -12.14 -1.08
N VAL A 46 6.56 -11.75 -2.32
CA VAL A 46 5.63 -11.68 -3.45
C VAL A 46 6.16 -12.56 -4.59
N ARG A 47 5.26 -13.03 -5.45
CA ARG A 47 5.56 -13.80 -6.66
C ARG A 47 5.42 -12.95 -7.92
N TYR A 48 4.58 -11.92 -7.87
CA TYR A 48 4.25 -11.10 -9.02
C TYR A 48 4.43 -9.61 -8.73
N VAL A 49 4.73 -8.85 -9.77
CA VAL A 49 4.66 -7.39 -9.78
C VAL A 49 3.61 -6.98 -10.79
N VAL A 50 2.74 -6.05 -10.43
CA VAL A 50 1.72 -5.49 -11.32
C VAL A 50 1.87 -3.98 -11.28
N SER A 51 1.80 -3.31 -12.43
CA SER A 51 1.95 -1.87 -12.48
C SER A 51 1.16 -1.26 -13.64
N ASN A 52 0.76 0.00 -13.46
CA ASN A 52 0.22 0.85 -14.53
C ASN A 52 1.32 1.47 -15.42
N THR A 53 2.57 1.07 -15.21
CA THR A 53 3.73 1.42 -16.03
C THR A 53 4.36 0.15 -16.60
N ASP A 54 4.70 0.19 -17.88
CA ASP A 54 5.37 -0.92 -18.55
C ASP A 54 6.73 -1.19 -17.92
N SER A 55 6.99 -2.47 -17.62
CA SER A 55 8.23 -2.93 -17.02
C SER A 55 8.48 -4.39 -17.33
N VAL A 56 9.76 -4.75 -17.43
CA VAL A 56 10.23 -6.14 -17.62
C VAL A 56 9.81 -7.05 -16.47
N TRP A 57 9.54 -6.48 -15.28
CA TRP A 57 9.08 -7.24 -14.12
C TRP A 57 7.56 -7.27 -13.96
N SER A 58 6.83 -6.39 -14.66
CA SER A 58 5.38 -6.35 -14.57
C SER A 58 4.78 -7.59 -15.24
N SER A 59 4.02 -8.35 -14.47
CA SER A 59 3.15 -9.43 -14.93
C SER A 59 1.84 -8.85 -15.44
N LYS A 60 1.22 -9.51 -16.42
CA LYS A 60 -0.16 -9.19 -16.79
C LYS A 60 -1.12 -9.74 -15.75
N PHE A 61 -2.35 -9.23 -15.74
CA PHE A 61 -3.37 -9.67 -14.78
C PHE A 61 -3.69 -11.17 -14.93
N GLU A 62 -3.72 -11.68 -16.16
CA GLU A 62 -3.96 -13.09 -16.46
C GLU A 62 -2.84 -14.03 -15.98
N ASP A 63 -1.62 -13.52 -15.82
CA ASP A 63 -0.46 -14.31 -15.38
C ASP A 63 -0.44 -14.50 -13.85
N VAL A 64 -1.21 -13.68 -13.11
CA VAL A 64 -1.27 -13.75 -11.65
C VAL A 64 -2.16 -14.92 -11.22
N VAL A 65 -1.51 -16.06 -10.93
CA VAL A 65 -2.21 -17.25 -10.43
C VAL A 65 -2.36 -17.19 -8.90
N PRO A 66 -3.59 -17.03 -8.36
CA PRO A 66 -3.83 -17.00 -6.93
C PRO A 66 -3.53 -18.37 -6.30
N ARG A 67 -2.93 -18.37 -5.11
CA ARG A 67 -3.00 -19.52 -4.21
C ARG A 67 -4.27 -19.42 -3.39
N TYR A 68 -4.74 -20.53 -2.85
CA TYR A 68 -5.86 -20.54 -1.93
C TYR A 68 -5.40 -21.06 -0.59
N ASP A 69 -5.79 -20.37 0.49
CA ASP A 69 -5.58 -20.89 1.84
C ASP A 69 -6.57 -22.02 2.15
N GLU A 70 -6.42 -22.64 3.33
CA GLU A 70 -7.32 -23.71 3.82
C GLU A 70 -8.80 -23.26 3.91
N ARG A 71 -9.06 -21.96 3.86
CA ARG A 71 -10.39 -21.35 3.95
C ARG A 71 -10.95 -21.01 2.57
N GLY A 72 -10.24 -21.35 1.50
CA GLY A 72 -10.59 -20.98 0.13
C GLY A 72 -10.42 -19.49 -0.16
N MET A 73 -9.67 -18.75 0.66
CA MET A 73 -9.39 -17.34 0.42
C MET A 73 -8.24 -17.20 -0.60
N PRO A 74 -8.41 -16.36 -1.64
CA PRO A 74 -7.34 -16.12 -2.59
C PRO A 74 -6.19 -15.34 -1.93
N ILE A 75 -4.97 -15.79 -2.21
CA ILE A 75 -3.71 -15.15 -1.85
C ILE A 75 -2.97 -14.89 -3.16
N LEU A 76 -2.81 -13.61 -3.51
CA LEU A 76 -2.20 -13.20 -4.77
C LEU A 76 -0.68 -13.27 -4.70
N ASP A 77 -0.10 -12.87 -3.56
CA ASP A 77 1.34 -12.65 -3.40
C ASP A 77 1.86 -11.63 -4.43
N THR A 78 1.27 -10.44 -4.47
CA THR A 78 1.54 -9.45 -5.54
C THR A 78 2.01 -8.11 -4.96
N CYS A 79 3.04 -7.53 -5.57
CA CYS A 79 3.41 -6.13 -5.36
C CYS A 79 2.81 -5.28 -6.48
N VAL A 80 1.88 -4.40 -6.14
CA VAL A 80 1.27 -3.44 -7.04
C VAL A 80 2.05 -2.13 -6.97
N ILE A 81 2.49 -1.62 -8.12
CA ILE A 81 3.13 -0.31 -8.26
C ILE A 81 2.19 0.59 -9.04
N LEU A 82 1.63 1.59 -8.37
CA LEU A 82 0.74 2.56 -8.97
C LEU A 82 1.49 3.90 -9.13
N ASP A 83 2.14 4.08 -10.29
CA ASP A 83 2.86 5.32 -10.57
C ASP A 83 1.91 6.49 -10.78
N GLU A 84 2.33 7.64 -10.28
CA GLU A 84 1.48 8.80 -10.01
C GLU A 84 0.20 8.46 -9.23
N GLY A 85 0.31 7.54 -8.25
CA GLY A 85 -0.82 7.02 -7.46
C GLY A 85 -1.70 8.08 -6.77
N GLY A 86 -1.20 9.29 -6.53
CA GLY A 86 -1.99 10.41 -6.01
C GLY A 86 -3.01 10.98 -7.00
N LEU A 87 -2.91 10.63 -8.30
CA LEU A 87 -3.92 10.95 -9.30
C LEU A 87 -5.14 10.03 -9.19
N PHE A 88 -4.93 8.78 -8.81
CA PHE A 88 -5.96 7.74 -8.75
C PHE A 88 -6.58 7.58 -7.36
N LEU A 89 -5.78 7.73 -6.29
CA LEU A 89 -6.21 7.50 -4.91
C LEU A 89 -6.46 8.82 -4.16
N LYS A 90 -7.34 9.66 -4.72
CA LYS A 90 -7.65 10.99 -4.19
C LYS A 90 -8.64 10.96 -3.04
N THR A 91 -9.65 10.09 -3.11
CA THR A 91 -10.72 10.08 -2.11
C THR A 91 -10.45 9.07 -0.99
N THR A 92 -11.08 9.31 0.16
CA THR A 92 -11.08 8.36 1.28
C THR A 92 -11.72 7.03 0.90
N LYS A 93 -12.74 7.07 0.04
CA LYS A 93 -13.48 5.90 -0.41
C LYS A 93 -12.56 4.96 -1.21
N ASP A 94 -11.84 5.50 -2.18
CA ASP A 94 -10.88 4.74 -3.00
C ASP A 94 -9.82 4.09 -2.11
N ALA A 95 -9.32 4.86 -1.13
CA ALA A 95 -8.33 4.35 -0.18
C ALA A 95 -8.85 3.17 0.66
N ASP A 96 -10.08 3.25 1.18
CA ASP A 96 -10.65 2.21 2.02
C ASP A 96 -10.87 0.89 1.27
N GLU A 97 -11.33 0.99 0.02
CA GLU A 97 -11.55 -0.15 -0.87
C GLU A 97 -10.25 -0.91 -1.11
N TYR A 98 -9.17 -0.20 -1.45
CA TYR A 98 -7.84 -0.79 -1.56
C TYR A 98 -7.37 -1.40 -0.24
N MET A 99 -7.39 -0.63 0.85
CA MET A 99 -6.80 -1.01 2.13
C MET A 99 -7.43 -2.24 2.79
N SER A 100 -8.74 -2.40 2.67
CA SER A 100 -9.50 -3.41 3.42
C SER A 100 -9.13 -4.87 3.08
N PHE A 101 -8.42 -5.09 1.98
CA PHE A 101 -8.08 -6.42 1.48
C PHE A 101 -6.58 -6.67 1.25
N LEU A 102 -5.71 -5.66 1.29
CA LEU A 102 -4.27 -5.82 1.04
C LEU A 102 -3.64 -6.93 1.90
N ARG A 103 -3.92 -6.92 3.21
CA ARG A 103 -3.39 -7.94 4.11
C ARG A 103 -3.98 -9.33 3.87
N LYS A 104 -5.26 -9.42 3.50
CA LYS A 104 -5.96 -10.69 3.30
C LYS A 104 -5.50 -11.36 2.00
N LEU A 105 -5.28 -10.58 0.95
CA LEU A 105 -4.85 -11.05 -0.37
C LEU A 105 -3.32 -11.16 -0.50
N ASN A 106 -2.57 -10.81 0.55
CA ASN A 106 -1.10 -10.67 0.52
C ASN A 106 -0.61 -9.74 -0.60
N VAL A 107 -1.26 -8.58 -0.74
CA VAL A 107 -0.89 -7.55 -1.72
C VAL A 107 -0.09 -6.44 -1.02
N ILE A 108 0.99 -5.97 -1.65
CA ILE A 108 1.68 -4.73 -1.26
C ILE A 108 1.35 -3.66 -2.29
N LEU A 109 0.94 -2.47 -1.86
CA LEU A 109 0.69 -1.33 -2.73
C LEU A 109 1.78 -0.26 -2.53
N LEU A 110 2.56 -0.01 -3.58
CA LEU A 110 3.57 1.03 -3.67
C LEU A 110 3.03 2.17 -4.53
N MET A 111 3.02 3.39 -4.01
CA MET A 111 2.44 4.56 -4.66
C MET A 111 3.51 5.64 -4.84
N PRO A 112 4.39 5.55 -5.85
CA PRO A 112 5.22 6.69 -6.21
C PRO A 112 4.34 7.81 -6.75
N SER A 113 4.38 8.99 -6.12
CA SER A 113 3.53 10.11 -6.53
C SER A 113 4.06 11.45 -6.04
N VAL A 114 4.05 12.46 -6.90
CA VAL A 114 4.35 13.85 -6.50
C VAL A 114 3.14 14.46 -5.79
N THR A 115 1.96 14.22 -6.34
CA THR A 115 0.68 14.61 -5.73
C THR A 115 0.43 13.74 -4.51
N PRO A 116 0.00 14.32 -3.38
CA PRO A 116 -0.14 13.52 -2.17
C PRO A 116 -1.42 12.67 -2.21
N VAL A 117 -1.30 11.37 -1.92
CA VAL A 117 -2.42 10.39 -1.86
C VAL A 117 -3.40 10.71 -0.74
N SER A 118 -4.56 10.04 -0.64
CA SER A 118 -5.45 10.16 0.53
C SER A 118 -4.70 9.98 1.86
N SER A 119 -5.05 10.75 2.91
CA SER A 119 -4.35 10.73 4.21
C SER A 119 -4.31 9.35 4.86
N ARG A 120 -5.31 8.50 4.61
CA ARG A 120 -5.36 7.11 5.10
C ARG A 120 -4.25 6.23 4.53
N LEU A 121 -3.78 6.54 3.33
CA LEU A 121 -2.68 5.83 2.63
C LEU A 121 -1.29 6.38 2.98
N ARG A 122 -1.20 7.45 3.77
CA ARG A 122 0.06 8.13 4.14
C ARG A 122 0.68 7.62 5.45
N SER A 123 0.19 6.50 5.98
CA SER A 123 0.68 5.93 7.24
C SER A 123 2.18 5.64 7.18
N LEU A 124 2.66 5.06 6.09
CA LEU A 124 4.09 4.89 5.79
C LEU A 124 4.46 5.70 4.55
N ASN A 125 5.36 6.66 4.71
CA ASN A 125 5.85 7.51 3.64
C ASN A 125 7.37 7.45 3.56
N VAL A 126 7.94 7.49 2.35
CA VAL A 126 9.38 7.62 2.13
C VAL A 126 9.68 8.70 1.09
N MET A 127 10.73 9.48 1.31
CA MET A 127 11.19 10.50 0.37
C MET A 127 12.71 10.53 0.26
N ARG A 128 13.22 10.89 -0.92
CA ARG A 128 14.66 11.09 -1.13
C ARG A 128 15.09 12.43 -0.53
N GLU A 129 15.92 12.40 0.51
CA GLU A 129 16.48 13.62 1.12
C GLU A 129 17.75 14.09 0.40
N PHE A 130 18.61 13.17 0.01
CA PHE A 130 19.93 13.51 -0.54
C PHE A 130 20.31 12.62 -1.74
N ASN A 131 21.02 13.21 -2.69
CA ASN A 131 21.57 12.54 -3.86
C ASN A 131 23.06 12.87 -3.98
N ALA A 132 23.91 11.92 -3.56
CA ALA A 132 25.36 12.08 -3.53
C ALA A 132 26.01 12.02 -4.93
N ARG A 133 25.24 11.75 -6.00
CA ARG A 133 25.77 11.69 -7.37
C ARG A 133 26.39 13.01 -7.82
N ARG A 134 25.97 14.13 -7.22
CA ARG A 134 26.56 15.46 -7.46
C ARG A 134 28.02 15.57 -7.02
N ILE A 135 28.47 14.74 -6.08
CA ILE A 135 29.86 14.68 -5.60
C ILE A 135 30.59 13.41 -6.07
N GLY A 136 30.06 12.74 -7.11
CA GLY A 136 30.68 11.55 -7.70
C GLY A 136 30.35 10.21 -7.01
N LEU A 137 29.57 10.21 -5.92
CA LEU A 137 29.19 8.98 -5.23
C LEU A 137 27.82 8.48 -5.70
N PRO A 138 27.67 7.20 -6.10
CA PRO A 138 26.40 6.67 -6.59
C PRO A 138 25.46 6.29 -5.42
N ILE A 139 25.18 7.23 -4.52
CA ILE A 139 24.41 6.98 -3.29
C ILE A 139 23.21 7.93 -3.20
N TRP A 140 22.03 7.38 -2.94
CA TRP A 140 20.85 8.15 -2.53
C TRP A 140 20.54 7.89 -1.06
N MET A 141 20.16 8.95 -0.34
CA MET A 141 19.68 8.85 1.04
C MET A 141 18.17 9.08 1.04
N TYR A 142 17.46 8.18 1.69
CA TYR A 142 16.02 8.26 1.89
C TYR A 142 15.72 8.43 3.37
N LYS A 143 14.66 9.19 3.66
CA LYS A 143 14.03 9.25 4.97
C LYS A 143 12.63 8.69 4.85
N TYR A 144 12.32 7.73 5.70
CA TYR A 144 10.96 7.25 5.85
C TYR A 144 10.33 7.80 7.12
N THR A 145 9.01 7.87 7.13
CA THR A 145 8.20 8.36 8.24
C THR A 145 7.03 7.41 8.41
N LEU A 146 6.86 6.91 9.63
CA LEU A 146 5.69 6.19 10.06
C LEU A 146 4.80 7.15 10.88
N SER A 147 3.54 7.28 10.49
CA SER A 147 2.54 8.12 11.16
C SER A 147 1.41 7.23 11.66
N GLN A 148 1.22 7.18 12.98
CA GLN A 148 0.11 6.47 13.64
C GLN A 148 -0.54 7.35 14.70
N GLY A 149 -1.69 7.92 14.36
CA GLY A 149 -2.36 8.90 15.23
C GLY A 149 -1.46 10.10 15.46
N VAL A 150 -1.10 10.35 16.73
CA VAL A 150 -0.21 11.47 17.13
C VAL A 150 1.27 11.09 17.02
N ILE A 151 1.59 9.80 17.01
CA ILE A 151 2.98 9.33 17.00
C ILE A 151 3.53 9.41 15.58
N ARG A 152 4.70 10.05 15.46
CA ARG A 152 5.45 10.15 14.22
C ARG A 152 6.89 9.73 14.45
N GLU A 153 7.28 8.64 13.80
CA GLU A 153 8.65 8.14 13.83
C GLU A 153 9.30 8.35 12.47
N SER A 154 10.60 8.61 12.45
CA SER A 154 11.32 8.77 11.20
C SER A 154 12.76 8.29 11.30
N GLU A 155 13.21 7.58 10.28
CA GLU A 155 14.57 7.08 10.17
C GLU A 155 15.06 7.19 8.73
N ARG A 156 16.33 6.85 8.52
CA ARG A 156 17.00 6.96 7.23
C ARG A 156 17.58 5.62 6.79
N PHE A 157 17.61 5.41 5.48
CA PHE A 157 18.36 4.35 4.84
C PHE A 157 19.03 4.87 3.57
N TYR A 158 19.96 4.09 3.03
CA TYR A 158 20.73 4.45 1.85
C TYR A 158 20.48 3.46 0.72
N TRP A 159 20.50 3.97 -0.50
CA TRP A 159 20.49 3.14 -1.70
C TRP A 159 21.78 3.37 -2.47
N PHE A 160 22.63 2.36 -2.48
CA PHE A 160 23.88 2.33 -3.22
C PHE A 160 23.62 1.88 -4.67
N ASN A 161 24.26 2.55 -5.62
CA ASN A 161 24.10 2.33 -7.06
C ASN A 161 22.64 2.25 -7.59
N PRO A 162 21.84 3.33 -7.50
CA PRO A 162 20.45 3.34 -7.99
C PRO A 162 20.29 3.12 -9.49
N GLN A 163 21.38 3.19 -10.26
CA GLN A 163 21.35 2.99 -11.71
C GLN A 163 20.98 1.56 -12.10
N GLU A 164 21.12 0.60 -11.19
CA GLU A 164 20.79 -0.82 -11.43
C GLU A 164 19.32 -1.07 -11.82
N ILE A 165 18.40 -0.14 -11.51
CA ILE A 165 16.97 -0.25 -11.83
C ILE A 165 16.61 0.48 -13.14
N TYR A 166 17.51 1.31 -13.67
CA TYR A 166 17.22 2.01 -14.92
C TYR A 166 17.20 1.03 -16.10
N GLY A 167 16.22 1.18 -16.98
CA GLY A 167 15.97 0.27 -18.10
C GLY A 167 15.04 -0.91 -17.75
N ILE A 168 14.66 -1.08 -16.49
CA ILE A 168 13.67 -2.09 -16.08
C ILE A 168 12.24 -1.65 -16.39
N TYR A 169 11.97 -0.35 -16.32
CA TYR A 169 10.65 0.24 -16.53
C TYR A 169 10.75 1.40 -17.53
N ASP A 170 9.64 1.67 -18.22
CA ASP A 170 9.57 2.82 -19.12
C ASP A 170 9.48 4.13 -18.32
N THR A 171 10.53 4.94 -18.41
CA THR A 171 10.59 6.25 -17.74
C THR A 171 9.77 7.33 -18.45
N PHE A 172 9.36 7.11 -19.70
CA PHE A 172 8.61 8.06 -20.51
C PHE A 172 7.11 7.75 -20.53
N ALA A 173 6.71 6.56 -20.08
CA ALA A 173 5.32 6.20 -19.89
C ALA A 173 4.65 7.23 -18.97
N THR A 174 3.58 7.85 -19.48
CA THR A 174 2.75 8.76 -18.70
C THR A 174 1.50 7.99 -18.29
N PRO A 175 1.36 7.59 -17.01
CA PRO A 175 0.17 6.85 -16.58
C PRO A 175 -1.06 7.76 -16.69
N VAL A 176 -1.99 7.39 -17.57
CA VAL A 176 -3.25 8.11 -17.79
C VAL A 176 -4.36 7.56 -16.89
N ASP A 177 -4.31 6.26 -16.62
CA ASP A 177 -5.25 5.53 -15.77
C ASP A 177 -4.49 4.55 -14.83
N ASP A 178 -5.25 3.81 -14.02
CA ASP A 178 -4.75 2.73 -13.18
C ASP A 178 -4.64 1.41 -13.94
N THR A 179 -4.84 1.41 -15.26
CA THR A 179 -4.82 0.25 -16.16
C THR A 179 -5.77 -0.89 -15.75
N GLY A 180 -6.82 -0.61 -14.99
CA GLY A 180 -7.77 -1.62 -14.49
C GLY A 180 -7.29 -2.38 -13.25
N ILE A 181 -6.23 -1.91 -12.57
CA ILE A 181 -5.74 -2.50 -11.32
C ILE A 181 -6.84 -2.51 -10.25
N SER A 182 -7.64 -1.44 -10.15
CA SER A 182 -8.74 -1.36 -9.18
C SER A 182 -9.77 -2.46 -9.41
N ASP A 183 -10.24 -2.61 -10.65
CA ASP A 183 -11.24 -3.61 -11.03
C ASP A 183 -10.72 -5.03 -10.83
N TRP A 184 -9.46 -5.27 -11.20
CA TRP A 184 -8.78 -6.54 -11.02
C TRP A 184 -8.71 -6.95 -9.54
N LEU A 185 -8.31 -6.02 -8.65
CA LEU A 185 -8.30 -6.28 -7.22
C LEU A 185 -9.71 -6.49 -6.68
N ALA A 186 -10.69 -5.68 -7.10
CA ALA A 186 -12.08 -5.80 -6.69
C ALA A 186 -12.66 -7.18 -7.02
N GLY A 187 -12.33 -7.76 -8.18
CA GLY A 187 -12.73 -9.12 -8.54
C GLY A 187 -12.26 -10.18 -7.52
N TYR A 188 -11.00 -10.10 -7.08
CA TYR A 188 -10.47 -11.01 -6.06
C TYR A 188 -11.05 -10.76 -4.67
N VAL A 189 -11.36 -9.50 -4.36
CA VAL A 189 -12.08 -9.13 -3.15
C VAL A 189 -13.45 -9.80 -3.11
N GLU A 190 -14.21 -9.78 -4.21
CA GLU A 190 -15.50 -10.45 -4.25
C GLU A 190 -15.40 -11.96 -4.01
N VAL A 191 -14.39 -12.61 -4.59
CA VAL A 191 -14.11 -14.04 -4.36
C VAL A 191 -13.80 -14.30 -2.88
N ALA A 192 -12.94 -13.48 -2.28
CA ALA A 192 -12.60 -13.55 -0.86
C ALA A 192 -13.82 -13.36 0.05
N VAL A 193 -14.69 -12.40 -0.27
CA VAL A 193 -15.93 -12.14 0.48
C VAL A 193 -16.89 -13.32 0.36
N LYS A 194 -17.07 -13.89 -0.84
CA LYS A 194 -17.91 -15.09 -1.05
C LYS A 194 -17.40 -16.28 -0.24
N ALA A 195 -16.10 -16.55 -0.26
CA ALA A 195 -15.48 -17.62 0.53
C ALA A 195 -15.71 -17.44 2.04
N TYR A 196 -15.60 -16.21 2.54
CA TYR A 196 -15.86 -15.90 3.94
C TYR A 196 -17.32 -16.16 4.35
N TYR A 197 -18.30 -15.75 3.53
CA TYR A 197 -19.72 -15.95 3.84
C TYR A 197 -20.13 -17.42 3.76
N ALA A 198 -19.67 -18.15 2.74
CA ALA A 198 -19.93 -19.58 2.60
C ALA A 198 -19.50 -20.37 3.85
N ARG A 199 -18.39 -19.97 4.47
CA ARG A 199 -17.88 -20.60 5.70
C ARG A 199 -18.64 -20.19 6.96
N THR A 200 -19.01 -18.93 7.09
CA THR A 200 -19.61 -18.41 8.33
C THR A 200 -21.11 -18.67 8.44
N GLY A 201 -21.76 -19.12 7.35
CA GLY A 201 -23.21 -19.28 7.29
C GLY A 201 -23.96 -17.95 7.41
N ARG A 202 -23.25 -16.82 7.42
CA ARG A 202 -23.87 -15.49 7.43
C ARG A 202 -24.39 -15.22 6.02
N GLN A 203 -25.64 -14.77 5.93
CA GLN A 203 -26.13 -14.24 4.67
C GLN A 203 -25.46 -12.88 4.41
N ARG A 204 -25.02 -12.68 3.17
CA ARG A 204 -24.58 -11.37 2.71
C ARG A 204 -25.81 -10.46 2.75
N VAL A 205 -25.77 -9.40 3.55
CA VAL A 205 -26.69 -8.28 3.35
C VAL A 205 -26.34 -7.73 1.97
N GLU A 206 -27.25 -7.86 1.01
CA GLU A 206 -27.07 -7.32 -0.34
C GLU A 206 -27.00 -5.78 -0.26
N ARG A 207 -25.81 -5.26 0.03
CA ARG A 207 -25.47 -3.90 -0.35
C ARG A 207 -25.09 -3.94 -1.81
N LYS A 208 -25.83 -3.19 -2.64
CA LYS A 208 -25.35 -2.79 -3.96
C LYS A 208 -23.96 -2.18 -3.77
N LEU A 209 -22.93 -2.90 -4.19
CA LEU A 209 -21.62 -2.28 -4.42
C LEU A 209 -21.90 -1.21 -5.46
N ASN A 210 -21.75 0.06 -5.08
CA ASN A 210 -21.77 1.11 -6.08
C ASN A 210 -20.60 0.81 -7.02
N PRO A 211 -20.85 0.64 -8.34
CA PRO A 211 -19.77 0.47 -9.30
C PRO A 211 -18.73 1.56 -9.07
N ILE A 212 -17.46 1.19 -9.23
CA ILE A 212 -16.32 2.09 -9.06
C ILE A 212 -16.53 3.23 -10.08
N TYR A 213 -17.08 4.35 -9.61
CA TYR A 213 -17.31 5.52 -10.45
C TYR A 213 -15.98 6.20 -10.67
N GLY A 214 -15.40 5.99 -11.85
CA GLY A 214 -14.61 7.04 -12.48
C GLY A 214 -15.50 8.28 -12.59
N VAL A 215 -15.11 9.34 -11.88
CA VAL A 215 -15.49 10.75 -12.11
C VAL A 215 -16.94 10.99 -12.53
N GLU A 216 -17.86 11.11 -11.55
CA GLU A 216 -18.94 12.12 -11.45
C GLU A 216 -20.04 11.66 -10.49
N GLY A 217 -20.43 12.54 -9.55
CA GLY A 217 -21.67 12.40 -8.77
C GLY A 217 -21.51 11.87 -7.34
N ALA A 218 -21.34 12.79 -6.40
CA ALA A 218 -21.45 12.53 -4.97
C ALA A 218 -22.91 12.21 -4.56
N GLY A 219 -23.10 11.18 -3.74
CA GLY A 219 -24.35 11.00 -2.99
C GLY A 219 -24.51 9.60 -2.40
N GLY A 220 -24.39 9.47 -1.06
CA GLY A 220 -24.99 8.33 -0.36
C GLY A 220 -24.34 7.83 0.92
N ASN A 221 -24.83 8.39 2.03
CA ASN A 221 -25.06 7.89 3.39
C ASN A 221 -23.98 7.15 4.20
N PHE A 222 -23.55 7.90 5.21
CA PHE A 222 -22.47 7.76 6.18
C PHE A 222 -22.94 7.21 7.55
N GLY A 223 -24.19 6.73 7.68
CA GLY A 223 -24.80 6.35 8.97
C GLY A 223 -24.16 5.13 9.63
N ASP A 224 -23.90 4.06 8.87
CA ASP A 224 -23.54 2.77 9.45
C ASP A 224 -22.04 2.60 9.73
N PHE A 225 -21.19 3.51 9.21
CA PHE A 225 -19.75 3.52 9.51
C PHE A 225 -19.45 4.21 10.84
N LEU A 226 -20.27 5.20 11.23
CA LEU A 226 -20.17 5.85 12.53
C LEU A 226 -20.42 4.86 13.67
N GLU A 227 -21.42 3.98 13.54
CA GLU A 227 -21.79 3.01 14.58
C GLU A 227 -20.69 1.93 14.79
N ALA A 228 -19.99 1.52 13.72
CA ALA A 228 -18.83 0.64 13.84
C ALA A 228 -17.60 1.36 14.42
N SER A 229 -17.46 2.67 14.16
CA SER A 229 -16.38 3.49 14.70
C SER A 229 -16.58 3.87 16.17
N GLU A 230 -17.82 4.09 16.62
CA GLU A 230 -18.17 4.31 18.03
C GLU A 230 -17.92 3.07 18.89
N ASN A 231 -18.13 1.88 18.33
CA ASN A 231 -17.78 0.61 18.97
C ASN A 231 -16.26 0.38 19.08
N ILE A 232 -15.46 0.97 18.18
CA ILE A 232 -13.99 0.91 18.26
C ILE A 232 -13.44 2.01 19.19
N ALA A 233 -14.05 3.20 19.19
CA ALA A 233 -13.69 4.30 20.09
C ALA A 233 -13.98 3.95 21.56
N SER A 234 -15.15 3.39 21.86
CA SER A 234 -15.50 2.92 23.20
C SER A 234 -14.57 1.78 23.68
N ALA A 235 -14.14 0.89 22.80
CA ALA A 235 -13.14 -0.13 23.13
C ALA A 235 -11.75 0.50 23.42
N SER A 236 -11.37 1.56 22.69
CA SER A 236 -10.12 2.29 22.90
C SER A 236 -10.11 3.08 24.23
N ASP A 237 -11.25 3.66 24.62
CA ASP A 237 -11.39 4.40 25.88
C ASP A 237 -11.34 3.46 27.10
N VAL A 238 -11.94 2.27 27.00
CA VAL A 238 -11.85 1.23 28.04
C VAL A 238 -10.41 0.73 28.21
N ILE A 239 -9.67 0.56 27.12
CA ILE A 239 -8.26 0.17 27.15
C ILE A 239 -7.41 1.28 27.80
N SER A 240 -7.65 2.53 27.43
CA SER A 240 -6.92 3.71 27.96
C SER A 240 -7.18 3.93 29.45
N ALA A 241 -8.42 3.77 29.91
CA ALA A 241 -8.77 3.84 31.33
C ALA A 241 -8.14 2.70 32.16
N SER A 242 -8.03 1.49 31.58
CA SER A 242 -7.39 0.35 32.24
C SER A 242 -5.87 0.54 32.42
N LEU A 243 -5.22 1.23 31.49
CA LEU A 243 -3.79 1.53 31.53
C LEU A 243 -3.47 2.63 32.54
N ALA A 244 -4.30 3.66 32.64
CA ALA A 244 -4.15 4.73 33.64
C ALA A 244 -4.27 4.18 35.08
N LYS A 245 -5.21 3.25 35.32
CA LYS A 245 -5.43 2.63 36.65
C LYS A 245 -4.29 1.69 37.08
N ARG A 246 -3.54 1.11 36.13
CA ARG A 246 -2.35 0.30 36.42
C ARG A 246 -1.11 1.14 36.79
N GLN A 247 -1.04 2.39 36.33
CA GLN A 247 0.07 3.28 36.65
C GLN A 247 -0.09 3.97 38.01
N SER A 248 -1.32 4.17 38.50
CA SER A 248 -1.56 4.77 39.82
C SER A 248 -1.37 3.81 41.01
N GLY A 249 -1.36 2.50 40.78
CA GLY A 249 -1.20 1.47 41.83
C GLY A 249 0.24 1.00 42.08
N ARG A 250 1.25 1.68 41.52
CA ARG A 250 2.68 1.32 41.64
C ARG A 250 3.52 2.34 42.44
N ARG A 251 2.88 3.08 43.35
CA ARG A 251 3.56 3.90 44.37
C ARG A 251 3.40 3.29 45.74
#